data_AF-A0AAD6WPK1-F1
#
_entry.id   AF-A0AAD6WPK1-F1
#
_cell.length_a   1.000
_cell.length_b   1.000
_cell.length_c   1.000
_cell.angle_alpha   90.00
_cell.angle_beta   90.00
_cell.angle_gamma   90.00
#
_symmetry.space_group_name_H-M   'P 1'
#
loop_
_entity.id
_entity.type
_entity.pdbx_description
1 polymer ?
#
loop_
_entity_poly.entity_id
_entity_poly.type
_entity_poly.pdbx_seq_one_letter_code
_entity_poly.pdbx_strand_id
1 'polypeptide(L)'
;ERLRYPSRYRDPVPRNFRLCRFCRQGVEDEAHALPDCTHQAHIVELRSRFLDSLARCDPVVWGSYGVIPNYDFMLKVAASRKAVQWFAKYIFLILGAFQETPRFFPVVFRPLLHSSGCR
;
A
#
# COMPACT_ATOMS: atom_id res chain seq x y z
N GLU A 1 -6.71 40.18 10.72
CA GLU A 1 -7.50 38.95 10.91
C GLU A 1 -6.60 37.73 10.73
N ARG A 2 -6.24 37.03 11.82
CA ARG A 2 -5.35 35.86 11.77
C ARG A 2 -6.22 34.62 11.66
N LEU A 3 -6.21 33.97 10.49
CA LEU A 3 -6.75 32.62 10.29
C LEU A 3 -6.03 31.65 11.24
N ARG A 4 -6.60 31.44 12.44
CA ARG A 4 -6.22 30.35 13.33
C ARG A 4 -6.74 29.04 12.72
N TYR A 5 -6.01 28.50 11.75
CA TYR A 5 -6.13 27.09 11.45
C TYR A 5 -5.53 26.34 12.64
N PRO A 6 -6.29 25.51 13.38
CA PRO A 6 -5.67 24.64 14.37
C PRO A 6 -4.75 23.72 13.56
N SER A 7 -3.45 23.83 13.74
CA SER A 7 -2.49 22.91 13.15
C SER A 7 -2.81 21.50 13.67
N ARG A 8 -3.64 20.75 12.92
CA ARG A 8 -3.88 19.31 13.08
C ARG A 8 -2.65 18.50 12.66
N TYR A 9 -1.45 19.07 12.82
CA TYR A 9 -0.21 18.44 12.45
C TYR A 9 0.09 17.40 13.52
N ARG A 10 -0.37 16.16 13.28
CA ARG A 10 0.27 15.01 13.93
C ARG A 10 1.70 14.99 13.44
N ASP A 11 2.65 14.81 14.34
CA ASP A 11 4.02 14.54 13.95
C ASP A 11 4.02 13.38 12.96
N PRO A 12 4.72 13.51 11.82
CA PRO A 12 4.71 12.47 10.80
C PRO A 12 5.32 11.20 11.39
N VAL A 13 4.51 10.14 11.54
CA VAL A 13 5.00 8.80 11.90
C VAL A 13 6.13 8.45 10.93
N PRO A 14 7.35 8.16 11.43
CA PRO A 14 8.46 7.82 10.54
C PRO A 14 8.09 6.58 9.71
N ARG A 15 8.55 6.51 8.45
CA ARG A 15 8.08 5.50 7.47
C ARG A 15 8.13 4.08 8.03
N ASN A 16 9.22 3.74 8.72
CA ASN A 16 9.51 2.43 9.30
C ASN A 16 8.50 2.01 10.39
N PHE A 17 7.76 2.98 10.95
CA PHE A 17 6.73 2.76 11.96
C PHE A 17 5.31 2.88 11.42
N ARG A 18 5.15 3.18 10.12
CA ARG A 18 3.84 3.19 9.48
C ARG A 18 3.43 1.76 9.21
N LEU A 19 2.50 1.24 9.98
CA LEU A 19 1.92 -0.07 9.70
C LEU A 19 0.92 0.05 8.55
N CYS A 20 0.91 -0.96 7.68
CA CYS A 20 -0.03 -1.08 6.59
C CYS A 20 -1.47 -0.88 7.09
N ARG A 21 -2.18 0.12 6.55
CA ARG A 21 -3.56 0.40 6.94
C ARG A 21 -4.54 -0.75 6.75
N PHE A 22 -4.20 -1.73 5.92
CA PHE A 22 -4.99 -2.95 5.71
C PHE A 22 -4.71 -4.00 6.79
N CYS A 23 -3.51 -4.58 6.81
CA CYS A 23 -3.20 -5.73 7.66
C CYS A 23 -2.63 -5.35 9.03
N ARG A 24 -2.11 -4.13 9.20
CA ARG A 24 -1.43 -3.61 10.40
C ARG A 24 -0.22 -4.42 10.86
N GLN A 25 0.33 -5.29 10.02
CA GLN A 25 1.45 -6.19 10.34
C GLN A 25 2.75 -5.80 9.62
N GLY A 26 2.66 -5.38 8.35
CA GLY A 26 3.81 -4.94 7.56
C GLY A 26 3.99 -3.41 7.57
N VAL A 27 5.14 -2.94 7.10
CA VAL A 27 5.35 -1.52 6.82
C VAL A 27 4.41 -1.10 5.68
N GLU A 28 3.83 0.09 5.78
CA GLU A 28 3.02 0.69 4.73
C GLU A 28 3.94 1.22 3.62
N ASP A 29 4.27 0.35 2.68
CA ASP A 29 4.96 0.68 1.44
C ASP A 29 4.42 -0.12 0.25
N GLU A 30 4.92 0.21 -0.94
CA GLU A 30 4.54 -0.40 -2.21
C GLU A 30 4.93 -1.89 -2.26
N ALA A 31 6.06 -2.24 -1.64
CA ALA A 31 6.58 -3.60 -1.59
C ALA A 31 5.67 -4.53 -0.79
N HIS A 32 5.01 -4.03 0.27
CA HIS A 32 3.99 -4.78 0.99
C HIS A 32 2.61 -4.69 0.32
N ALA A 33 2.20 -3.48 -0.07
CA ALA A 33 0.86 -3.18 -0.57
C ALA A 33 0.50 -3.98 -1.84
N LEU A 34 1.43 -4.03 -2.79
CA LEU A 34 1.19 -4.60 -4.11
C LEU A 34 1.26 -6.15 -4.04
N PRO A 35 2.41 -6.79 -3.79
CA PRO A 35 2.50 -8.25 -3.87
C PRO A 35 2.01 -8.98 -2.61
N ASP A 36 2.13 -8.41 -1.41
CA ASP A 36 2.11 -9.21 -0.17
C ASP A 36 0.83 -9.08 0.64
N CYS A 37 0.19 -7.92 0.64
CA CYS A 37 -0.96 -7.69 1.51
C CYS A 37 -2.17 -8.55 1.10
N THR A 38 -2.59 -9.48 1.95
CA THR A 38 -3.74 -10.39 1.70
C THR A 38 -4.95 -10.11 2.59
N HIS A 39 -4.90 -9.09 3.44
CA HIS A 39 -5.90 -8.88 4.48
C HIS A 39 -7.26 -8.37 3.96
N GLN A 40 -7.29 -7.76 2.78
CA GLN A 40 -8.53 -7.27 2.17
C GLN A 40 -8.87 -8.07 0.91
N ALA A 41 -10.08 -8.64 0.88
CA ALA A 41 -10.53 -9.51 -0.21
C ALA A 41 -10.46 -8.81 -1.58
N HIS A 42 -10.86 -7.55 -1.67
CA HIS A 42 -10.82 -6.80 -2.93
C HIS A 42 -9.38 -6.58 -3.43
N ILE A 43 -8.39 -6.43 -2.53
CA ILE A 43 -6.97 -6.31 -2.89
C ILE A 43 -6.45 -7.62 -3.48
N VAL A 44 -6.83 -8.75 -2.85
CA VAL A 44 -6.51 -10.09 -3.35
C VAL A 44 -7.14 -10.33 -4.72
N GLU A 45 -8.39 -9.92 -4.91
CA GLU A 45 -9.09 -10.02 -6.19
C GLU A 45 -8.41 -9.17 -7.29
N LEU A 46 -8.04 -7.92 -6.98
CA LEU A 46 -7.29 -7.06 -7.90
C LEU A 46 -5.95 -7.70 -8.31
N ARG A 47 -5.24 -8.31 -7.36
CA ARG A 47 -4.00 -9.04 -7.63
C ARG A 47 -4.25 -10.25 -8.53
N SER A 48 -5.27 -11.06 -8.24
CA SER A 48 -5.63 -12.21 -9.07
C SER A 48 -5.92 -11.79 -10.51
N ARG A 49 -6.75 -10.77 -10.70
CA ARG A 49 -7.09 -10.24 -12.04
C ARG A 49 -5.86 -9.71 -12.78
N PHE A 50 -4.94 -9.06 -12.06
CA PHE A 50 -3.67 -8.61 -12.62
C PHE A 50 -2.81 -9.80 -13.07
N LEU A 51 -2.65 -10.82 -12.23
CA LEU A 51 -1.86 -12.02 -12.54
C LEU A 51 -2.46 -12.80 -13.72
N ASP A 52 -3.80 -12.88 -13.82
CA ASP A 52 -4.48 -13.50 -14.95
C ASP A 52 -4.20 -12.75 -16.26
N SER A 53 -4.22 -11.41 -16.23
CA SER A 53 -3.86 -10.60 -17.40
C SER A 53 -2.39 -10.74 -17.75
N LEU A 54 -1.51 -10.81 -16.76
CA LEU A 54 -0.09 -11.06 -16.95
C LEU A 54 0.17 -12.41 -17.61
N ALA A 55 -0.49 -13.48 -17.15
CA ALA A 55 -0.40 -14.82 -17.71
C ALA A 55 -0.74 -14.84 -19.21
N ARG A 56 -1.71 -14.02 -19.65
CA ARG A 56 -2.13 -13.93 -21.05
C ARG A 56 -1.20 -13.07 -21.91
N CYS A 57 -0.72 -11.94 -21.39
CA CYS A 57 0.04 -10.96 -22.20
C CYS A 57 1.56 -11.20 -22.18
N ASP A 58 2.11 -11.72 -21.09
CA ASP A 58 3.53 -12.02 -20.96
C ASP A 58 3.78 -13.27 -20.10
N PRO A 59 3.58 -14.47 -20.68
CA PRO A 59 3.77 -15.74 -19.98
C PRO A 59 5.18 -15.94 -19.41
N VAL A 60 6.20 -15.31 -20.04
CA VAL A 60 7.61 -15.42 -19.60
C VAL A 60 7.81 -14.67 -18.27
N VAL A 61 7.25 -13.47 -18.17
CA VAL A 61 7.27 -12.72 -16.91
C VAL A 61 6.39 -13.41 -15.86
N TRP A 62 5.19 -13.86 -16.25
CA TRP A 62 4.29 -14.60 -15.37
C TRP A 62 4.94 -15.84 -14.76
N GLY A 63 5.70 -16.62 -15.55
CA GLY A 63 6.41 -17.80 -15.07
C GLY A 63 7.48 -17.53 -14.01
N SER A 64 7.83 -16.25 -13.76
CA SER A 64 8.71 -15.87 -12.65
C SER A 64 7.95 -15.63 -11.34
N TYR A 65 6.61 -15.59 -11.36
CA TYR A 65 5.78 -15.36 -10.18
C TYR A 65 5.96 -16.49 -9.16
N GLY A 66 6.29 -16.13 -7.91
CA GLY A 66 6.59 -17.09 -6.84
C GLY A 66 7.94 -17.80 -6.96
N VAL A 67 8.67 -17.62 -8.07
CA VAL A 67 10.03 -18.18 -8.27
C VAL A 67 11.09 -17.20 -7.77
N ILE A 68 10.90 -15.91 -8.04
CA ILE A 68 11.80 -14.84 -7.59
C ILE A 68 11.13 -14.00 -6.50
N PRO A 69 11.91 -13.28 -5.67
CA PRO A 69 11.36 -12.37 -4.68
C PRO A 69 10.35 -11.39 -5.27
N ASN A 70 9.31 -11.06 -4.52
CA ASN A 70 8.20 -10.24 -5.02
C ASN A 70 8.65 -8.86 -5.51
N TYR A 71 9.65 -8.26 -4.87
CA TYR A 71 10.24 -7.02 -5.33
C TYR A 71 10.85 -7.15 -6.74
N ASP A 72 11.66 -8.18 -6.97
CA ASP A 72 12.30 -8.46 -8.26
C ASP A 72 11.26 -8.81 -9.33
N PHE A 73 10.21 -9.54 -8.95
CA PHE A 73 9.07 -9.82 -9.81
C PHE A 73 8.37 -8.53 -10.27
N MET A 74 8.08 -7.61 -9.35
CA MET A 74 7.45 -6.33 -9.69
C MET A 74 8.33 -5.48 -10.60
N LEU A 75 9.66 -5.45 -10.38
CA LEU A 75 10.59 -4.78 -11.29
C LEU A 75 10.58 -5.41 -12.69
N LYS A 76 10.54 -6.75 -12.77
CA LYS A 76 10.47 -7.47 -14.04
C LYS A 76 9.17 -7.18 -14.79
N VAL A 77 8.04 -7.11 -14.09
CA VAL A 77 6.76 -6.70 -14.66
C VAL A 77 6.83 -5.26 -15.18
N ALA A 78 7.38 -4.32 -14.39
CA ALA A 78 7.51 -2.92 -14.77
C ALA A 78 8.36 -2.74 -16.04
N ALA A 79 9.37 -3.59 -16.24
CA ALA A 79 10.22 -3.59 -17.43
C ALA A 79 9.56 -4.22 -18.68
N SER A 80 8.45 -4.96 -18.54
CA SER A 80 7.77 -5.60 -19.66
C SER A 80 6.85 -4.62 -20.40
N ARG A 81 7.18 -4.35 -21.66
CA ARG A 81 6.32 -3.55 -22.56
C ARG A 81 4.94 -4.18 -22.78
N LYS A 82 4.81 -5.50 -22.65
CA LYS A 82 3.55 -6.23 -22.84
C LYS A 82 2.64 -6.11 -21.61
N ALA A 83 3.23 -6.05 -20.42
CA ALA A 83 2.52 -6.06 -19.15
C ALA A 83 2.35 -4.67 -18.52
N VAL A 84 3.16 -3.68 -18.90
CA VAL A 84 3.24 -2.37 -18.21
C VAL A 84 1.89 -1.66 -18.09
N GLN A 85 1.02 -1.75 -19.09
CA GLN A 85 -0.32 -1.14 -19.02
C GLN A 85 -1.22 -1.79 -17.96
N TRP A 86 -1.14 -3.12 -17.82
CA TRP A 86 -1.92 -3.88 -16.84
C TRP A 86 -1.37 -3.65 -15.44
N PHE A 87 -0.05 -3.55 -15.34
CA PHE A 87 0.61 -3.22 -14.09
C PHE A 87 0.29 -1.81 -13.61
N ALA A 88 0.30 -0.81 -14.51
CA ALA A 88 -0.10 0.56 -14.19
C ALA A 88 -1.56 0.63 -13.71
N LYS A 89 -2.48 -0.06 -14.40
CA LYS A 89 -3.89 -0.17 -13.97
C LYS A 89 -4.00 -0.81 -12.58
N TYR A 90 -3.26 -1.89 -12.33
CA TYR A 90 -3.24 -2.57 -11.04
C TYR A 90 -2.76 -1.63 -9.92
N ILE A 91 -1.62 -0.96 -10.10
CA ILE A 91 -1.08 0.01 -9.14
C ILE A 91 -2.12 1.11 -8.87
N PHE A 92 -2.72 1.69 -9.91
CA PHE A 92 -3.71 2.75 -9.77
C PHE A 92 -4.89 2.33 -8.88
N LEU A 93 -5.43 1.12 -9.09
CA LEU A 93 -6.55 0.61 -8.31
C LEU A 93 -6.16 0.34 -6.85
N ILE A 94 -4.97 -0.20 -6.61
CA ILE A 94 -4.47 -0.40 -5.24
C ILE A 94 -4.29 0.95 -4.55
N LEU A 95 -3.62 1.92 -5.19
CA LEU A 95 -3.41 3.24 -4.61
C LEU A 95 -4.73 3.97 -4.31
N GLY A 96 -5.76 3.80 -5.16
CA GLY A 96 -7.11 4.29 -4.90
C GLY A 96 -7.70 3.69 -3.62
N ALA A 97 -7.67 2.37 -3.48
CA ALA A 97 -8.14 1.69 -2.26
C ALA A 97 -7.39 2.13 -1.00
N PHE A 98 -6.08 2.41 -1.12
CA PHE A 98 -5.31 3.00 -0.03
C PHE A 98 -5.84 4.39 0.33
N GLN A 99 -6.07 5.27 -0.64
CA GLN A 99 -6.56 6.63 -0.38
C GLN A 99 -7.93 6.67 0.32
N GLU A 100 -8.80 5.71 0.01
CA GLU A 100 -10.11 5.56 0.65
C GLU A 100 -10.04 5.00 2.07
N THR A 101 -8.93 4.35 2.44
CA THR A 101 -8.74 3.75 3.76
C THR A 101 -7.98 4.70 4.69
N PRO A 102 -8.52 5.04 5.88
CA PRO A 102 -7.83 5.88 6.84
C PRO A 102 -6.47 5.28 7.22
N ARG A 103 -5.42 6.12 7.25
CA ARG A 103 -4.10 5.69 7.75
C ARG A 103 -4.21 5.17 9.18
N PHE A 104 -3.56 4.04 9.44
CA PHE A 104 -3.43 3.53 10.79
C PHE A 104 -2.37 4.33 11.56
N PHE A 105 -2.72 4.76 12.77
CA PHE A 105 -1.79 5.42 13.69
C PHE A 105 -1.66 4.55 14.95
N PRO A 106 -0.48 3.95 15.19
CA PRO A 106 -0.24 3.18 16.41
C PRO A 106 -0.42 4.07 17.64
N VAL A 107 -0.95 3.49 18.73
CA VAL A 107 -1.21 4.22 20.00
C VAL A 107 0.06 4.83 20.58
N VAL A 108 1.22 4.23 20.30
CA VAL A 108 2.55 4.72 20.71
C VAL A 108 2.89 6.11 20.13
N PHE A 109 2.24 6.50 19.03
CA PHE A 109 2.40 7.83 18.40
C PHE A 109 1.18 8.74 18.63
N ARG A 110 0.28 8.37 19.54
CA ARG A 110 -0.79 9.27 19.97
C ARG A 110 -0.11 10.31 20.88
N PRO A 111 -0.07 11.61 20.54
CA PRO A 111 0.20 12.60 21.56
C PRO A 111 -0.83 12.38 22.64
N LEU A 112 -0.45 12.51 23.91
CA LEU A 112 -1.31 12.39 25.08
C LEU A 112 -2.55 13.31 24.94
N LEU A 113 -3.57 12.84 24.22
CA LEU A 113 -4.90 13.40 24.23
C LEU A 113 -5.49 12.94 25.56
N HIS A 114 -5.17 13.67 26.62
CA HIS A 114 -5.87 13.79 27.92
C HIS A 114 -4.86 14.13 29.03
N SER A 115 -4.48 15.40 29.14
CA SER A 115 -4.10 15.99 30.42
C SER A 115 -4.21 17.52 30.35
N SER A 116 -5.44 18.00 30.16
CA SER A 116 -5.83 19.36 30.56
C SER A 116 -7.27 19.34 31.04
N GLY A 117 -7.50 18.47 32.02
CA GLY A 117 -8.56 18.62 33.01
C GLY A 117 -7.86 18.72 34.36
N CYS A 118 -7.48 19.93 34.76
CA CYS A 118 -7.23 20.28 36.15
C CYS A 118 -7.73 21.70 36.38
N ARG A 119 -8.40 21.81 37.53
CA ARG A 119 -9.27 22.87 38.04
C ARG A 119 -8.68 24.27 38.01
#